data_AF-A0A316KVM4-F1
#
_entry.id   AF-A0A316KVM4-F1
#
_cell.length_a   1.000
_cell.length_b   1.000
_cell.length_c   1.000
_cell.angle_alpha   90.00
_cell.angle_beta   90.00
_cell.angle_gamma   90.00
#
_symmetry.space_group_name_H-M   'P 1'
#
loop_
_entity.id
_entity.type
_entity.pdbx_description
1 polymer ?
#
loop_
_entity_poly.entity_id
_entity_poly.type
_entity_poly.pdbx_seq_one_letter_code
_entity_poly.pdbx_strand_id
1 'polypeptide(L)'
;MSLLSTPTAAEPIILDGRKYTPVENGSALGLPQKTGYLSIIDVEAIELLFVIQIFEVSDPERTDSVPEQITEMTHDPTQNRLVLATSEGKRFALDLQGLSVSKLAP
;
A
#
# COMPACT_ATOMS: atom_id res chain seq x y z
N MET A 1 14.32 12.56 24.91
CA MET A 1 14.62 12.10 23.54
C MET A 1 13.35 11.45 23.01
N SER A 2 12.62 12.12 22.13
CA SER A 2 11.45 11.50 21.48
C SER A 2 11.96 10.40 20.56
N LEU A 3 11.55 9.17 20.84
CA LEU A 3 11.63 8.08 19.87
C LEU A 3 10.75 8.52 18.69
N LEU A 4 11.36 9.04 17.62
CA LEU A 4 10.66 9.27 16.36
C LEU A 4 10.12 7.91 15.92
N SER A 5 8.84 7.67 16.19
CA SER A 5 8.15 6.46 15.79
C SER A 5 8.14 6.46 14.27
N THR A 6 8.91 5.57 13.64
CA THR A 6 8.83 5.35 12.21
C THR A 6 7.39 4.92 11.91
N PRO A 7 6.68 5.56 10.96
CA PRO A 7 5.34 5.12 10.57
C PRO A 7 5.42 3.63 10.21
N THR A 8 4.62 2.81 10.90
CA THR A 8 4.51 1.38 10.62
C THR A 8 3.52 1.20 9.48
N ALA A 9 3.82 0.30 8.55
CA ALA A 9 2.88 0.00 7.48
C ALA A 9 1.57 -0.58 8.04
N ALA A 10 0.49 -0.37 7.30
CA ALA A 10 -0.81 -0.93 7.64
C ALA A 10 -0.73 -2.46 7.71
N GLU A 11 -1.46 -3.04 8.66
CA GLU A 11 -1.63 -4.50 8.74
C GLU A 11 -2.26 -5.04 7.44
N PRO A 12 -1.89 -6.26 7.01
CA PRO A 12 -2.52 -6.90 5.87
C PRO A 12 -4.03 -7.07 6.06
N ILE A 13 -4.78 -6.94 4.98
CA ILE A 13 -6.20 -7.31 4.93
C ILE A 13 -6.35 -8.56 4.07
N ILE A 14 -7.17 -9.50 4.53
CA ILE A 14 -7.52 -10.72 3.78
C ILE A 14 -8.98 -10.60 3.35
N LEU A 15 -9.25 -10.67 2.05
CA LEU A 15 -10.59 -10.65 1.45
C LEU A 15 -10.64 -11.67 0.32
N ASP A 16 -11.68 -12.48 0.27
CA ASP A 16 -11.95 -13.43 -0.82
C ASP A 16 -10.74 -14.32 -1.19
N GLY A 17 -10.05 -14.85 -0.17
CA GLY A 17 -8.87 -15.70 -0.35
C GLY A 17 -7.59 -14.96 -0.77
N ARG A 18 -7.63 -13.62 -0.87
CA ARG A 18 -6.49 -12.79 -1.25
C ARG A 18 -6.01 -11.95 -0.07
N LYS A 19 -4.69 -11.96 0.16
CA LYS A 19 -4.01 -11.11 1.15
C LYS A 19 -3.43 -9.89 0.46
N TYR A 20 -3.90 -8.72 0.88
CA TYR A 20 -3.46 -7.40 0.45
C TYR A 20 -2.48 -6.88 1.49
N THR A 21 -1.24 -6.54 1.09
CA THR A 21 -0.18 -6.14 2.04
C THR A 21 0.59 -4.95 1.48
N PRO A 22 0.80 -3.86 2.26
CA PRO A 22 1.71 -2.80 1.86
C PRO A 22 3.13 -3.34 1.62
N VAL A 23 3.76 -2.91 0.53
CA VAL A 23 5.15 -3.26 0.25
C VAL A 23 6.06 -2.23 0.89
N GLU A 24 6.81 -2.65 1.92
CA GLU A 24 7.74 -1.78 2.65
C GLU A 24 9.11 -1.61 1.94
N ASN A 25 9.44 -2.52 1.03
CA ASN A 25 10.68 -2.49 0.26
C ASN A 25 10.52 -3.06 -1.16
N GLY A 26 9.97 -2.24 -2.06
CA GLY A 26 9.77 -2.56 -3.47
C GLY A 26 11.07 -2.79 -4.23
N SER A 27 12.18 -2.16 -3.82
CA SER A 27 13.50 -2.38 -4.43
C SER A 27 13.97 -3.83 -4.28
N ALA A 28 13.63 -4.51 -3.18
CA ALA A 28 13.90 -5.93 -2.99
C ALA A 28 13.10 -6.83 -3.96
N LEU A 29 12.02 -6.30 -4.53
CA LEU A 29 11.20 -6.94 -5.56
C LEU A 29 11.55 -6.46 -6.99
N GLY A 30 12.62 -5.67 -7.15
CA GLY A 30 13.00 -5.08 -8.45
C GLY A 30 12.10 -3.93 -8.91
N LEU A 31 11.31 -3.32 -8.02
CA LEU A 31 10.42 -2.21 -8.36
C LEU A 31 11.16 -0.86 -8.35
N PRO A 32 10.70 0.12 -9.16
CA PRO A 32 11.33 1.44 -9.28
C PRO A 32 11.48 2.25 -7.98
N GLN A 33 10.56 2.08 -7.02
CA GLN A 33 10.55 2.83 -5.76
C GLN A 33 10.43 1.88 -4.56
N LYS A 34 10.83 2.37 -3.39
CA LYS A 34 10.86 1.57 -2.16
C LYS A 34 9.47 1.28 -1.59
N THR A 35 8.52 2.21 -1.69
CA THR A 35 7.17 2.07 -1.10
C THR A 35 6.11 2.52 -2.11
N GLY A 36 4.86 2.66 -1.68
CA GLY A 36 3.77 3.07 -2.57
C GLY A 36 3.21 1.93 -3.42
N TYR A 37 3.42 0.69 -3.01
CA TYR A 37 2.82 -0.49 -3.62
C TYR A 37 2.02 -1.32 -2.63
N LEU A 38 1.11 -2.12 -3.17
CA LEU A 38 0.37 -3.16 -2.48
C LEU A 38 0.62 -4.49 -3.18
N SER A 39 1.05 -5.51 -2.45
CA SER A 39 1.10 -6.89 -2.96
C SER A 39 -0.22 -7.59 -2.71
N ILE A 40 -0.59 -8.46 -3.65
CA ILE A 40 -1.78 -9.32 -3.58
C ILE A 40 -1.30 -10.75 -3.70
N ILE A 41 -1.50 -11.53 -2.64
CA ILE A 41 -1.09 -12.93 -2.54
C ILE A 41 -2.34 -13.81 -2.45
N ASP A 42 -2.38 -14.89 -3.22
CA ASP A 42 -3.33 -15.97 -3.01
C ASP A 42 -2.99 -16.70 -1.71
N VAL A 43 -3.93 -16.72 -0.75
CA VAL A 43 -3.67 -17.27 0.58
C VAL A 43 -3.60 -18.80 0.57
N GLU A 44 -4.29 -19.45 -0.34
CA GLU A 44 -4.33 -20.91 -0.43
C GLU A 44 -3.09 -21.45 -1.14
N ALA A 45 -2.76 -20.87 -2.30
CA ALA A 45 -1.60 -21.26 -3.10
C ALA A 45 -0.28 -20.67 -2.58
N ILE A 46 -0.35 -19.65 -1.71
CA ILE A 46 0.82 -18.89 -1.21
C ILE A 46 1.60 -18.30 -2.41
N GLU A 47 0.86 -17.79 -3.40
CA GLU A 47 1.40 -17.29 -4.66
C GLU A 47 1.21 -15.77 -4.76
N LEU A 48 2.25 -15.04 -5.16
CA LEU A 48 2.14 -13.62 -5.49
C LEU A 48 1.37 -13.47 -6.81
N LEU A 49 0.15 -12.93 -6.74
CA LEU A 49 -0.67 -12.69 -7.93
C LEU A 49 -0.27 -11.39 -8.61
N PHE A 50 -0.22 -10.30 -7.84
CA PHE A 50 0.00 -8.96 -8.36
C PHE A 50 0.78 -8.08 -7.39
N VAL A 51 1.45 -7.06 -7.94
CA VAL A 51 1.88 -5.88 -7.20
C VAL A 51 1.31 -4.66 -7.90
N ILE A 52 0.55 -3.84 -7.17
CA ILE A 52 -0.13 -2.66 -7.70
C ILE A 52 0.53 -1.42 -7.11
N GLN A 53 0.83 -0.43 -7.97
CA GLN A 53 1.27 0.89 -7.53
C GLN A 53 0.08 1.70 -7.03
N ILE A 54 0.15 2.16 -5.79
CA ILE A 54 -0.88 2.99 -5.15
C ILE A 54 -0.56 4.48 -5.32
N PHE A 55 0.71 4.85 -5.18
CA PHE A 55 1.16 6.22 -5.40
C PHE A 55 2.62 6.26 -5.85
N GLU A 56 3.00 7.35 -6.49
CA GLU A 56 4.39 7.67 -6.81
C GLU A 56 5.01 8.46 -5.66
N VAL A 57 6.23 8.07 -5.29
CA VAL A 57 7.07 8.83 -4.36
C VAL A 57 7.74 9.94 -5.14
N SER A 58 7.47 11.19 -4.78
CA SER A 58 7.91 12.39 -5.52
C SER A 58 9.44 12.56 -5.59
N ASP A 59 10.18 11.93 -4.68
CA ASP A 59 11.64 11.97 -4.61
C ASP A 59 12.19 10.64 -4.05
N PRO A 60 12.34 9.61 -4.89
CA PRO A 60 12.73 8.27 -4.45
C PRO A 60 14.20 8.17 -3.99
N GLU A 61 15.05 9.15 -4.35
CA GLU A 61 16.46 9.20 -3.97
C GLU A 61 16.71 9.96 -2.66
N ARG A 62 15.66 10.55 -2.09
CA ARG A 62 15.74 11.32 -0.86
C ARG A 62 16.03 10.45 0.36
N THR A 63 17.29 10.45 0.80
CA THR A 63 17.76 9.62 1.92
C THR A 63 17.54 10.22 3.32
N ASP A 64 17.21 11.52 3.42
CA ASP A 64 17.05 12.24 4.68
C ASP A 64 15.62 12.16 5.27
N SER A 65 14.65 11.62 4.53
CA SER A 65 13.26 11.49 4.96
C SER A 65 12.83 10.03 5.08
N VAL A 66 11.97 9.74 6.07
CA VAL A 66 11.31 8.44 6.15
C VAL A 66 10.39 8.29 4.93
N PRO A 67 10.51 7.21 4.13
CA PRO A 67 9.69 7.03 2.94
C PRO A 67 8.20 7.00 3.31
N GLU A 68 7.36 7.65 2.50
CA GLU A 68 5.91 7.61 2.65
C GLU A 68 5.40 6.16 2.69
N GLN A 69 4.65 5.81 3.74
CA GLN A 69 4.08 4.48 3.94
C GLN A 69 2.56 4.50 3.79
N ILE A 70 1.96 3.38 3.39
CA ILE A 70 0.54 3.13 3.60
C ILE A 70 0.37 2.74 5.07
N THR A 71 -0.27 3.57 5.88
CA THR A 71 -0.38 3.38 7.34
C THR A 71 -1.76 2.92 7.78
N GLU A 72 -2.78 3.13 6.95
CA GLU A 72 -4.13 2.60 7.19
C GLU A 72 -4.67 1.96 5.92
N MET A 73 -5.41 0.87 6.10
CA MET A 73 -6.12 0.20 5.02
C MET A 73 -7.44 -0.33 5.57
N THR A 74 -8.54 -0.05 4.87
CA THR A 74 -9.89 -0.44 5.30
C THR A 74 -10.68 -0.91 4.08
N HIS A 75 -11.45 -1.98 4.23
CA HIS A 75 -12.37 -2.45 3.20
C HIS A 75 -13.70 -1.68 3.25
N ASP A 76 -14.11 -1.13 2.12
CA ASP A 76 -15.43 -0.56 1.88
C ASP A 76 -16.24 -1.56 1.03
N PRO A 77 -17.09 -2.40 1.65
CA PRO A 77 -17.85 -3.42 0.93
C PRO A 77 -18.97 -2.83 0.07
N THR A 78 -19.38 -1.58 0.32
CA THR A 78 -20.48 -0.95 -0.44
C THR A 78 -20.04 -0.54 -1.84
N GLN A 79 -18.75 -0.24 -1.99
CA GLN A 79 -18.14 0.15 -3.26
C GLN A 79 -17.09 -0.87 -3.74
N ASN A 80 -17.00 -2.03 -3.08
CA ASN A 80 -16.06 -3.13 -3.37
C ASN A 80 -14.61 -2.65 -3.57
N ARG A 81 -14.10 -1.89 -2.60
CA ARG A 81 -12.78 -1.22 -2.70
C ARG A 81 -12.02 -1.22 -1.38
N LEU A 82 -10.70 -1.15 -1.46
CA LEU A 82 -9.85 -0.81 -0.33
C LEU A 82 -9.61 0.70 -0.29
N VAL A 83 -9.84 1.30 0.87
CA VAL A 83 -9.47 2.69 1.17
C VAL A 83 -8.15 2.68 1.92
N LEU A 84 -7.17 3.40 1.39
CA LEU A 84 -5.82 3.44 1.93
C LEU A 84 -5.49 4.87 2.36
N ALA A 85 -4.82 5.04 3.51
CA ALA A 85 -4.25 6.31 3.93
C ALA A 85 -2.74 6.19 4.09
N THR A 86 -2.03 7.26 3.74
CA THR A 86 -0.57 7.31 3.83
C THR A 86 -0.10 8.10 5.04
N SER A 87 1.18 7.94 5.39
CA SER A 87 1.85 8.71 6.44
C SER A 87 1.91 10.22 6.14
N GLU A 88 1.69 10.65 4.89
CA GLU A 88 1.56 12.07 4.50
C GLU A 88 0.09 12.55 4.47
N GLY A 89 -0.85 11.72 4.92
CA GLY A 89 -2.29 12.04 4.94
C GLY A 89 -2.98 11.97 3.59
N LYS A 90 -2.32 11.44 2.54
CA LYS A 90 -2.97 11.18 1.24
C LYS A 90 -3.91 10.00 1.37
N ARG A 91 -5.01 10.02 0.62
CA ARG A 91 -5.98 8.93 0.59
C ARG A 91 -6.18 8.40 -0.82
N PHE A 92 -6.31 7.09 -0.92
CA PHE A 92 -6.47 6.37 -2.18
C PHE A 92 -7.57 5.33 -2.06
N ALA A 93 -8.20 5.01 -3.18
CA ALA A 93 -9.10 3.89 -3.33
C ALA A 93 -8.57 2.92 -4.38
N LEU A 94 -8.44 1.65 -4.00
CA LEU A 94 -8.19 0.52 -4.90
C LEU A 94 -9.49 -0.23 -5.12
N ASP A 95 -10.02 -0.16 -6.34
CA ASP A 95 -11.17 -0.97 -6.77
C ASP A 95 -10.77 -2.46 -6.87
N LEU A 96 -11.54 -3.35 -6.24
CA LEU A 96 -11.18 -4.78 -6.17
C LEU A 96 -11.61 -5.60 -7.40
N GLN A 97 -12.47 -5.06 -8.26
CA GLN A 97 -12.95 -5.76 -9.46
C GLN A 97 -11.98 -5.56 -10.63
N GLY A 98 -11.52 -4.33 -10.83
CA GLY A 98 -10.61 -3.95 -11.92
C GLY A 98 -9.18 -3.66 -11.48
N LEU A 99 -8.89 -3.69 -10.16
CA LEU A 99 -7.58 -3.36 -9.60
C LEU A 99 -7.08 -1.95 -9.97
N SER A 100 -8.03 -1.03 -10.20
CA SER A 100 -7.72 0.37 -10.54
C SER A 100 -7.55 1.21 -9.28
N VAL A 101 -6.54 2.08 -9.29
CA VAL A 101 -6.27 3.01 -8.19
C VAL A 101 -6.77 4.41 -8.54
N SER A 102 -7.37 5.08 -7.57
CA SER A 102 -7.79 6.48 -7.66
C SER A 102 -7.38 7.23 -6.40
N LYS A 103 -6.94 8.48 -6.56
CA LYS A 103 -6.70 9.38 -5.43
C LYS A 103 -8.03 9.93 -4.95
N LEU A 104 -8.27 9.86 -3.65
CA LEU A 104 -9.45 10.44 -3.02
C LEU A 104 -9.17 11.92 -2.69
N ALA A 105 -10.21 12.76 -2.77
CA ALA A 105 -10.12 14.13 -2.28
C ALA A 105 -9.85 14.13 -0.76
N PRO A 106 -9.14 15.15 -0.24
CA PRO A 106 -8.93 15.32 1.20
C PRO A 106 -10.24 15.32 1.99
#